data_AF-A0AAJ3B1A4-F1
#
_entry.id   AF-A0AAJ3B1A4-F1
#
_cell.length_a   1.000
_cell.length_b   1.000
_cell.length_c   1.000
_cell.angle_alpha   90.00
_cell.angle_beta   90.00
_cell.angle_gamma   90.00
#
_symmetry.space_group_name_H-M   'P 1'
#
loop_
_entity.id
_entity.type
_entity.pdbx_description
1 polymer ?
#
loop_
_entity_poly.entity_id
_entity_poly.type
_entity_poly.pdbx_seq_one_letter_code
_entity_poly.pdbx_strand_id
1 'polypeptide(L)'
;MKRSEFRTELVKIMPGYSWTVQKGKDSDVVFIATGIQTSGSNRLSTLRVERREDDRGISYQVKSAGYGTRAPWLHTASDATLARALRSLQEHYERIARQYNAHAIDLQTGRKTASAPAA
;
A
#
# COMPACT_ATOMS: atom_id res chain seq x y z
N MET A 1 -6.00 20.23 -11.46
CA MET A 1 -6.96 19.29 -10.83
C MET A 1 -7.49 19.87 -9.52
N LYS A 2 -8.78 19.74 -9.22
CA LYS A 2 -9.42 20.18 -7.96
C LYS A 2 -9.41 19.07 -6.90
N ARG A 3 -9.58 19.44 -5.62
CA ARG A 3 -9.66 18.49 -4.49
C ARG A 3 -10.77 17.45 -4.65
N SER A 4 -11.92 17.85 -5.19
CA SER A 4 -13.07 16.96 -5.42
C SER A 4 -12.77 15.93 -6.50
N GLU A 5 -12.16 16.33 -7.61
CA GLU A 5 -11.72 15.44 -8.69
C GLU A 5 -10.72 14.40 -8.18
N PHE A 6 -9.76 14.83 -7.35
CA PHE A 6 -8.80 13.90 -6.73
C PHE A 6 -9.47 12.86 -5.83
N ARG A 7 -10.44 13.31 -5.02
CA ARG A 7 -11.22 12.41 -4.16
C ARG A 7 -12.01 11.41 -5.02
N THR A 8 -12.61 11.85 -6.12
CA THR A 8 -13.36 10.98 -7.04
C THR A 8 -12.45 9.92 -7.65
N GLU A 9 -11.23 10.28 -8.06
CA GLU A 9 -10.22 9.34 -8.56
C GLU A 9 -9.87 8.28 -7.50
N LEU A 10 -9.62 8.70 -6.26
CA LEU A 10 -9.30 7.82 -5.13
C LEU A 10 -10.42 6.84 -4.82
N VAL A 11 -11.67 7.33 -4.74
CA VAL A 11 -12.85 6.49 -4.48
C VAL A 11 -13.10 5.52 -5.62
N LYS A 12 -12.83 5.91 -6.87
CA LYS A 12 -12.99 5.04 -8.04
C LYS A 12 -12.03 3.85 -8.01
N ILE A 13 -10.76 4.07 -7.65
CA ILE A 13 -9.75 3.01 -7.66
C ILE A 13 -9.78 2.18 -6.37
N MET A 14 -10.02 2.82 -5.22
CA MET A 14 -9.99 2.20 -3.89
C MET A 14 -11.27 2.55 -3.10
N PRO A 15 -12.43 1.97 -3.49
CA PRO A 15 -13.72 2.32 -2.88
C PRO A 15 -13.85 1.87 -1.41
N GLY A 16 -13.09 0.85 -1.00
CA GLY A 16 -13.12 0.33 0.38
C GLY A 16 -12.42 1.20 1.44
N TYR A 17 -11.89 2.36 1.05
CA TYR A 17 -11.17 3.26 1.94
C TYR A 17 -11.97 4.54 2.17
N SER A 18 -12.03 4.98 3.44
CA SER A 18 -12.53 6.30 3.79
C SER A 18 -11.45 7.34 3.55
N TRP A 19 -11.63 8.18 2.52
CA TRP A 19 -10.64 9.14 2.06
C TRP A 19 -10.81 10.53 2.69
N THR A 20 -9.72 11.07 3.24
CA THR A 20 -9.59 12.47 3.67
C THR A 20 -8.52 13.15 2.83
N VAL A 21 -8.90 14.13 2.01
CA VAL A 21 -7.98 14.86 1.12
C VAL A 21 -7.66 16.23 1.71
N GLN A 22 -6.42 16.68 1.63
CA GLN A 22 -5.92 17.97 2.09
C GLN A 22 -5.01 18.58 1.02
N LYS A 23 -4.85 19.91 1.02
CA LYS A 23 -3.83 20.56 0.19
C LYS A 23 -2.47 20.26 0.80
N GLY A 24 -1.46 19.98 -0.03
CA GLY A 24 -0.10 19.85 0.48
C GLY A 24 0.45 21.20 0.95
N LYS A 25 1.46 21.14 1.81
CA LYS A 25 2.11 22.32 2.39
C LYS A 25 3.32 22.78 1.56
N ASP A 26 3.92 21.86 0.83
CA ASP A 26 5.10 22.09 0.00
C ASP A 26 4.69 22.50 -1.42
N SER A 27 5.53 23.27 -2.11
CA SER A 27 5.26 23.72 -3.49
C SER A 27 4.98 22.55 -4.44
N ASP A 28 5.69 21.44 -4.23
CA ASP A 28 5.72 20.31 -5.16
C ASP A 28 4.63 19.28 -4.82
N VAL A 29 4.05 19.35 -3.62
CA VAL A 29 2.98 18.43 -3.17
C VAL A 29 1.65 19.18 -3.26
N VAL A 30 0.91 18.94 -4.33
CA VAL A 30 -0.36 19.63 -4.56
C VAL A 30 -1.45 19.12 -3.61
N PHE A 31 -1.55 17.79 -3.47
CA PHE A 31 -2.56 17.16 -2.61
C PHE A 31 -2.01 16.00 -1.81
N ILE A 32 -2.54 15.85 -0.60
CA ILE A 32 -2.27 14.74 0.30
C ILE A 32 -3.61 14.11 0.67
N ALA A 33 -3.76 12.81 0.44
CA ALA A 33 -4.93 12.05 0.82
C ALA A 33 -4.57 10.93 1.79
N THR A 34 -5.34 10.79 2.86
CA THR A 34 -5.24 9.68 3.80
C THR A 34 -6.49 8.82 3.67
N GLY A 35 -6.31 7.54 3.34
CA GLY A 35 -7.35 6.53 3.26
C GLY A 35 -7.27 5.59 4.46
N ILE A 36 -8.40 5.32 5.11
CA ILE A 36 -8.48 4.33 6.20
C ILE A 36 -9.47 3.24 5.81
N GLN A 37 -9.02 1.98 5.85
CA GLN A 37 -9.89 0.81 5.70
C GLN A 37 -10.27 0.28 7.08
N THR A 38 -11.55 -0.02 7.27
CA THR A 38 -12.09 -0.56 8.52
C THR A 38 -12.96 -1.79 8.26
N SER A 39 -12.99 -2.72 9.21
CA SER A 39 -13.95 -3.82 9.26
C SER A 39 -14.61 -3.83 10.65
N GLY A 40 -15.89 -3.48 10.72
CA GLY A 40 -16.55 -3.18 11.99
C GLY A 40 -15.82 -2.07 12.75
N SER A 41 -15.49 -2.33 14.02
CA SER A 41 -14.73 -1.41 14.87
C SER A 41 -13.20 -1.47 14.66
N ASN A 42 -12.70 -2.39 13.82
CA ASN A 42 -11.26 -2.61 13.63
C ASN A 42 -10.72 -1.84 12.42
N ARG A 43 -9.62 -1.10 12.61
CA ARG A 43 -8.86 -0.50 11.50
C ARG A 43 -7.95 -1.55 10.88
N LEU A 44 -8.04 -1.77 9.58
CA LEU A 44 -7.27 -2.80 8.89
C LEU A 44 -5.99 -2.24 8.28
N SER A 45 -6.10 -1.08 7.62
CA SER A 45 -4.98 -0.51 6.89
C SER A 45 -5.13 1.01 6.76
N THR A 46 -3.98 1.66 6.60
CA THR A 46 -3.90 3.09 6.31
C THR A 46 -3.10 3.30 5.03
N LEU A 47 -3.65 4.06 4.09
CA LEU A 47 -2.96 4.53 2.90
C LEU A 47 -2.75 6.04 2.99
N ARG A 48 -1.60 6.50 2.50
CA ARG A 48 -1.34 7.91 2.25
C ARG A 48 -0.94 8.07 0.79
N VAL A 49 -1.68 8.89 0.06
CA VAL A 49 -1.42 9.22 -1.34
C VAL A 49 -1.03 10.68 -1.43
N GLU A 50 0.11 10.96 -2.03
CA GLU A 50 0.58 12.30 -2.33
C GLU A 50 0.57 12.47 -3.85
N ARG A 51 -0.17 13.46 -4.35
CA ARG A 51 -0.05 13.88 -5.75
C ARG A 51 0.92 15.05 -5.80
N ARG A 52 1.98 14.86 -6.56
CA ARG A 52 3.04 15.84 -6.79
C ARG A 52 2.95 16.38 -8.21
N GLU A 53 3.31 17.64 -8.34
CA GLU A 53 3.36 18.34 -9.63
C GLU A 53 4.58 19.23 -9.59
N ASP A 54 5.55 18.92 -10.45
CA ASP A 54 6.79 19.65 -10.62
C ASP A 54 7.04 19.91 -12.12
N ASP A 55 8.18 20.53 -12.45
CA ASP A 55 8.56 20.83 -13.84
C ASP A 55 8.72 19.57 -14.72
N ARG A 56 8.79 18.38 -14.12
CA ARG A 56 8.90 17.08 -14.82
C ARG A 56 7.53 16.42 -15.00
N GLY A 57 6.47 16.99 -14.45
CA GLY A 57 5.09 16.59 -14.63
C GLY A 57 4.42 16.08 -13.35
N ILE A 58 3.40 15.25 -13.52
CA ILE A 58 2.59 14.74 -12.42
C ILE A 58 3.15 13.40 -11.97
N SER A 59 3.32 13.24 -10.66
CA SER A 59 3.63 11.94 -10.05
C SER A 59 2.76 11.67 -8.82
N TYR A 60 2.58 10.40 -8.53
CA TYR A 60 1.83 9.91 -7.38
C TYR A 60 2.76 9.08 -6.51
N GLN A 61 2.81 9.40 -5.21
CA GLN A 61 3.47 8.59 -4.20
C GLN A 61 2.42 7.99 -3.28
N VAL A 62 2.45 6.67 -3.09
CA VAL A 62 1.54 5.95 -2.20
C VAL A 62 2.35 5.27 -1.11
N LYS A 63 1.94 5.47 0.14
CA LYS A 63 2.51 4.85 1.33
C LYS A 63 1.44 4.00 1.98
N SER A 64 1.82 2.84 2.49
CA SER A 64 0.93 1.97 3.26
C SER A 64 1.47 1.70 4.65
N ALA A 65 0.57 1.69 5.61
CA ALA A 65 0.81 1.23 6.97
C ALA A 65 -0.31 0.25 7.36
N GLY A 66 -0.01 -0.58 8.36
CA GLY A 66 -1.00 -1.48 8.97
C GLY A 66 -1.99 -0.71 9.85
N TYR A 67 -2.16 -1.16 11.10
CA TYR A 67 -3.10 -0.57 12.04
C TYR A 67 -2.65 0.84 12.48
N GLY A 68 -3.46 1.85 12.16
CA GLY A 68 -3.38 3.18 12.75
C GLY A 68 -2.62 4.23 11.92
N THR A 69 -3.00 5.49 12.12
CA THR A 69 -2.48 6.64 11.36
C THR A 69 -1.10 7.12 11.80
N ARG A 70 -0.57 6.57 12.90
CA ARG A 70 0.78 6.83 13.43
C ARG A 70 1.72 5.65 13.27
N ALA A 71 1.26 4.55 12.67
CA ALA A 71 2.11 3.40 12.42
C ALA A 71 3.22 3.76 11.42
N PRO A 72 4.40 3.14 11.53
CA PRO A 72 5.47 3.33 10.54
C PRO A 72 4.97 2.88 9.16
N TRP A 73 5.41 3.60 8.12
CA TRP A 73 5.13 3.21 6.75
C TRP A 73 5.88 1.91 6.44
N LEU A 74 5.15 0.87 6.05
CA LEU A 74 5.69 -0.44 5.73
C LEU A 74 6.33 -0.45 4.34
N HIS A 75 5.69 0.24 3.39
CA HIS A 75 6.21 0.39 2.04
C HIS A 75 5.74 1.70 1.41
N THR A 76 6.52 2.17 0.44
CA THR A 76 6.23 3.35 -0.38
C THR A 76 6.48 2.99 -1.83
N ALA A 77 5.53 3.31 -2.70
CA ALA A 77 5.64 3.18 -4.14
C ALA A 77 5.35 4.53 -4.80
N SER A 78 5.93 4.78 -5.97
CA SER A 78 5.67 6.00 -6.74
C SER A 78 5.62 5.71 -8.23
N ASP A 79 4.72 6.37 -8.94
CA ASP A 79 4.56 6.25 -10.39
C ASP A 79 3.93 7.52 -10.97
N ALA A 80 3.90 7.65 -12.30
CA ALA A 80 3.25 8.74 -13.03
C ALA A 80 1.72 8.72 -12.89
N THR A 81 1.12 7.58 -12.53
CA THR A 81 -0.33 7.45 -12.32
C THR A 81 -0.68 6.81 -10.99
N LEU A 82 -1.81 7.22 -10.41
CA LEU A 82 -2.32 6.64 -9.15
C LEU A 82 -2.51 5.13 -9.25
N ALA A 83 -3.10 4.66 -10.36
CA ALA A 83 -3.37 3.24 -10.57
C ALA A 83 -2.08 2.40 -10.61
N ARG A 84 -1.03 2.88 -11.28
CA ARG A 84 0.26 2.18 -11.33
C ARG A 84 0.96 2.19 -9.97
N ALA A 85 0.97 3.33 -9.27
CA ALA A 85 1.58 3.42 -7.94
C ALA A 85 0.91 2.45 -6.94
N LEU A 86 -0.42 2.35 -6.97
CA LEU A 86 -1.18 1.38 -6.16
C LEU A 86 -0.90 -0.07 -6.58
N ARG A 87 -0.79 -0.35 -7.88
CA ARG A 87 -0.44 -1.67 -8.38
C ARG A 87 0.95 -2.11 -7.92
N SER A 88 1.96 -1.25 -8.03
CA SER A 88 3.32 -1.55 -7.53
C SER A 88 3.34 -1.85 -6.02
N LEU A 89 2.50 -1.15 -5.26
CA LEU A 89 2.33 -1.43 -3.83
C LEU A 89 1.70 -2.81 -3.58
N GLN A 90 0.70 -3.20 -4.37
CA GLN A 90 0.10 -4.54 -4.30
C GLN A 90 1.10 -5.62 -4.69
N GLU A 91 1.81 -5.46 -5.81
CA GLU A 91 2.84 -6.38 -6.30
C GLU A 91 3.95 -6.59 -5.26
N HIS A 92 4.34 -5.53 -4.54
CA HIS A 92 5.28 -5.62 -3.42
C HIS A 92 4.78 -6.59 -2.34
N TYR A 93 3.53 -6.44 -1.89
CA TYR A 93 2.97 -7.30 -0.85
C TYR A 93 2.75 -8.73 -1.33
N GLU A 94 2.33 -8.93 -2.58
CA GLU A 94 2.23 -10.26 -3.17
C GLU A 94 3.58 -10.96 -3.24
N ARG A 95 4.65 -10.24 -3.60
CA ARG A 95 6.02 -10.76 -3.61
C ARG A 95 6.47 -11.18 -2.21
N ILE A 96 6.19 -10.36 -1.20
CA ILE A 96 6.47 -10.69 0.21
C ILE A 96 5.69 -11.95 0.64
N ALA A 97 4.40 -12.02 0.31
CA ALA A 97 3.57 -13.18 0.64
C ALA A 97 4.10 -14.47 0.00
N ARG A 98 4.49 -14.41 -1.29
CA ARG A 98 5.13 -15.53 -2.00
C ARG A 98 6.43 -15.97 -1.32
N GLN A 99 7.27 -15.02 -0.92
CA GLN A 99 8.53 -15.30 -0.24
C GLN A 99 8.31 -16.02 1.10
N TYR A 100 7.42 -15.52 1.95
CA TYR A 100 7.13 -16.16 3.24
C TYR A 100 6.44 -17.51 3.09
N ASN A 101 5.61 -17.70 2.07
CA ASN A 101 5.04 -19.00 1.76
C ASN A 101 6.13 -20.03 1.38
N ALA A 102 7.09 -19.63 0.55
CA ALA A 102 8.23 -20.49 0.21
C ALA A 102 9.00 -20.92 1.48
N HIS A 103 9.32 -19.99 2.38
CA HIS A 103 9.96 -20.32 3.66
C HIS A 103 9.14 -21.29 4.52
N ALA A 104 7.81 -21.17 4.54
CA ALA A 104 6.95 -22.10 5.25
C ALA A 104 6.98 -23.51 4.62
N ILE A 105 6.99 -23.61 3.29
CA ILE A 105 7.11 -24.88 2.55
C ILE A 105 8.46 -25.54 2.84
N ASP A 106 9.55 -24.78 2.88
CA ASP A 106 10.89 -25.29 3.19
C ASP A 106 10.92 -25.93 4.59
N LEU A 107 10.35 -25.23 5.59
CA LEU A 107 10.24 -25.75 6.96
C LEU A 107 9.38 -27.02 7.04
N GLN A 108 8.26 -27.07 6.31
CA GLN A 108 7.41 -28.26 6.24
C GLN A 108 8.13 -29.44 5.58
N THR A 109 8.94 -29.17 4.56
CA THR A 109 9.72 -30.18 3.85
C THR A 109 10.82 -30.75 4.75
N GLY A 110 11.51 -29.88 5.50
CA GLY A 110 12.50 -30.29 6.50
C GLY A 110 11.92 -31.25 7.56
N ARG A 111 10.64 -31.10 7.94
CA ARG A 111 9.98 -32.02 8.89
C ARG A 111 9.75 -33.43 8.34
N LYS A 112 9.71 -33.61 7.01
CA LYS A 112 9.40 -34.91 6.39
C LYS A 112 10.61 -35.84 6.31
N THR A 113 11.81 -35.39 6.69
CA THR A 113 13.02 -36.22 6.64
C THR A 113 13.52 -36.54 8.05
N ALA A 114 12.87 -37.51 8.69
CA ALA A 114 13.43 -38.30 9.80
C ALA A 114 12.67 -39.63 9.97
N SER A 115 12.33 -40.33 8.89
CA SER A 115 12.24 -41.80 8.97
C SER A 115 13.63 -42.34 8.66
N ALA A 116 14.45 -42.46 9.71
CA ALA A 116 15.72 -43.17 9.62
C ALA A 116 15.49 -44.56 9.02
N PRO A 117 16.40 -45.07 8.15
CA PRO A 117 16.33 -46.46 7.74
C PRO A 117 16.43 -47.33 9.00
N ALA A 118 15.51 -48.29 9.14
CA ALA A 118 15.57 -49.28 10.21
C ALA A 118 16.93 -50.01 10.14
N ALA A 119 17.70 -49.93 11.22
CA ALA A 119 18.93 -50.69 11.43
C ALA A 119 18.59 -52.10 11.91
#